data_AF-A0A7T5R7A3-F1
#
_entry.id   AF-A0A7T5R7A3-F1
#
_cell.length_a   1.000
_cell.length_b   1.000
_cell.length_c   1.000
_cell.angle_alpha   90.00
_cell.angle_beta   90.00
_cell.angle_gamma   90.00
#
_symmetry.space_group_name_H-M   'P 1'
#
loop_
_entity.id
_entity.type
_entity.pdbx_description
1 polymer ?
#
loop_
_entity_poly.entity_id
_entity_poly.type
_entity_poly.pdbx_seq_one_letter_code
_entity_poly.pdbx_strand_id
1 'polypeptide(L)' 'MKKPLKIKICPSCKSTNITFFIGYETGSYKCKNCHYIGPIILEKDITKKKLNK' A
#
# COMPACT_ATOMS: atom_id res chain seq x y z
N MET A 1 -6.12 21.48 9.26
CA MET A 1 -6.23 20.01 9.43
C MET A 1 -5.13 19.32 8.63
N LYS A 2 -4.15 18.64 9.26
CA LYS A 2 -3.13 17.85 8.53
C LYS A 2 -3.71 16.46 8.27
N LYS A 3 -4.09 16.15 7.02
CA LYS A 3 -4.59 14.82 6.65
C LYS A 3 -3.43 13.80 6.70
N PRO A 4 -3.54 12.67 7.41
CA PRO A 4 -2.55 11.61 7.34
C PRO A 4 -2.55 11.03 5.92
N LEU A 5 -1.35 10.87 5.33
CA LEU A 5 -1.22 10.15 4.07
C LEU A 5 -1.20 8.66 4.39
N LYS A 6 -2.13 7.90 3.81
CA LYS A 6 -2.14 6.44 3.87
C LYS A 6 -1.42 5.91 2.64
N ILE A 7 -0.29 5.24 2.84
CA ILE A 7 0.42 4.55 1.76
C ILE A 7 0.16 3.05 1.85
N LYS A 8 -0.11 2.44 0.70
CA LYS A 8 -0.28 0.98 0.58
C LYS A 8 1.06 0.37 0.16
N ILE A 9 1.48 -0.69 0.84
CA ILE A 9 2.79 -1.32 0.75
C ILE A 9 2.60 -2.82 0.54
N CYS A 10 3.36 -3.40 -0.38
CA CYS A 10 3.38 -4.84 -0.60
C CYS A 10 4.03 -5.57 0.59
N PRO A 11 3.40 -6.60 1.18
CA PRO A 11 3.97 -7.34 2.31
C PRO A 11 5.21 -8.17 1.93
N SER A 12 5.34 -8.56 0.66
CA SER A 12 6.44 -9.41 0.19
C SER A 12 7.73 -8.61 -0.08
N CYS A 13 7.64 -7.49 -0.81
CA CYS A 13 8.82 -6.73 -1.25
C CYS A 13 8.89 -5.29 -0.69
N LYS A 14 7.90 -4.88 0.12
CA LYS A 14 7.78 -3.51 0.65
C LYS A 14 7.65 -2.41 -0.43
N SER A 15 7.37 -2.79 -1.68
CA SER A 15 7.11 -1.83 -2.75
C SER A 15 5.74 -1.17 -2.56
N THR A 16 5.64 0.13 -2.83
CA THR A 16 4.36 0.87 -2.90
C THR A 16 3.67 0.72 -4.26
N ASN A 17 4.30 0.03 -5.21
CA ASN A 17 3.78 -0.18 -6.56
C ASN A 17 2.84 -1.39 -6.60
N ILE A 18 1.67 -1.22 -5.97
CA ILE A 18 0.59 -2.18 -5.94
C ILE A 18 -0.65 -1.63 -6.65
N THR A 19 -1.28 -2.47 -7.45
CA THR A 19 -2.47 -2.14 -8.24
C THR A 19 -3.63 -3.01 -7.76
N PHE A 20 -4.81 -2.41 -7.66
CA PHE A 20 -6.02 -3.17 -7.36
C PHE A 20 -6.42 -4.01 -8.58
N PHE A 21 -6.53 -5.31 -8.38
CA PHE A 21 -6.83 -6.30 -9.38
C PHE A 21 -8.12 -7.02 -9.00
N ILE A 22 -9.20 -6.71 -9.72
CA ILE A 22 -10.51 -7.35 -9.57
C ILE A 22 -10.56 -8.58 -10.46
N GLY A 23 -10.15 -9.74 -9.92
CA GLY A 23 -9.91 -10.93 -10.72
C GLY A 23 -11.09 -11.88 -10.88
N TYR A 24 -12.13 -11.82 -10.04
CA TYR A 24 -13.25 -12.80 -10.08
C TYR A 24 -14.39 -12.45 -9.09
N GLU A 25 -14.23 -12.50 -7.77
CA GLU A 25 -15.30 -12.09 -6.81
C GLU A 25 -14.76 -11.27 -5.62
N THR A 26 -13.50 -11.48 -5.23
CA THR A 26 -12.82 -10.69 -4.18
C THR A 26 -11.73 -9.83 -4.80
N GLY A 27 -11.86 -8.51 -4.67
CA GLY A 27 -10.83 -7.58 -5.11
C GLY A 27 -9.50 -7.88 -4.44
N SER A 28 -8.47 -8.19 -5.23
CA SER A 28 -7.14 -8.54 -4.76
C SER A 28 -6.15 -7.43 -5.11
N TYR A 29 -5.03 -7.33 -4.42
CA TYR A 29 -3.95 -6.42 -4.79
C TYR A 29 -2.86 -7.19 -5.52
N LYS A 30 -2.44 -6.67 -6.68
CA LYS A 30 -1.31 -7.17 -7.46
C LYS A 30 -0.14 -6.21 -7.36
N CYS A 31 0.98 -6.66 -6.83
CA CYS A 31 2.24 -5.92 -6.86
C CYS A 31 2.89 -6.04 -8.24
N LYS A 32 3.24 -4.90 -8.85
CA LYS A 32 3.96 -4.88 -10.13
C LYS A 32 5.45 -5.19 -10.00
N ASN A 33 5.98 -5.20 -8.77
CA ASN A 33 7.41 -5.36 -8.53
C ASN A 33 7.81 -6.82 -8.26
N CYS A 34 7.09 -7.50 -7.36
CA CYS A 34 7.36 -8.91 -7.03
C CYS A 34 6.25 -9.88 -7.46
N HIS A 35 5.24 -9.40 -8.19
CA HIS A 35 4.10 -10.20 -8.64
C HIS A 35 3.26 -10.82 -7.51
N TYR A 36 3.37 -10.32 -6.27
CA TYR A 36 2.48 -10.70 -5.18
C TYR A 36 1.02 -10.40 -5.55
N ILE A 37 0.14 -11.40 -5.43
CA ILE A 37 -1.30 -11.27 -5.68
C ILE A 37 -2.01 -11.76 -4.43
N GLY A 38 -2.76 -10.88 -3.76
CA GLY A 38 -3.56 -11.26 -2.60
C GLY A 38 -4.39 -10.10 -2.04
N PRO A 39 -5.38 -10.39 -1.20
CA PRO A 39 -6.24 -9.37 -0.59
C PRO A 39 -5.52 -8.56 0.51
N ILE A 40 -4.41 -9.08 1.04
CA ILE A 40 -3.68 -8.49 2.17
C ILE A 40 -2.59 -7.55 1.65
N ILE A 41 -2.58 -6.31 2.13
CA ILE A 41 -1.55 -5.30 1.91
C ILE A 41 -1.21 -4.60 3.23
N LEU A 42 -0.01 -4.03 3.33
CA LEU A 42 0.40 -3.23 4.48
C LEU A 42 -0.02 -1.77 4.25
N GLU A 43 -0.75 -1.19 5.20
CA GLU A 43 -1.07 0.23 5.19
C GLU A 43 -0.19 0.95 6.21
N LYS A 44 0.40 2.07 5.81
CA LYS A 44 1.23 2.89 6.71
C LYS A 44 0.74 4.33 6.70
N ASP A 45 0.38 4.83 7.87
CA ASP A 45 0.06 6.23 8.10
C ASP A 45 1.37 7.01 8.25
N ILE A 46 1.71 7.82 7.25
CA ILE A 46 2.80 8.78 7.34
C ILE A 46 2.27 10.08 7.94
N THR A 47 2.41 10.21 9.25
CA THR A 47 2.24 11.48 9.94
C THR A 47 3.47 12.33 9.67
N LYS A 48 3.37 13.33 8.79
CA LYS A 48 4.40 14.38 8.66
C LYS A 48 4.42 15.21 9.96
N LYS A 49 5.05 14.69 11.01
CA LYS A 49 5.56 15.52 12.10
C LYS A 49 6.57 16.45 11.44
N LYS A 50 6.24 17.75 11.38
CA LYS A 50 7.21 18.79 11.04
C LYS A 50 8.38 18.56 12.00
N LEU A 51 9.52 18.13 11.46
CA LEU A 51 10.78 18.20 12.15
C LEU A 51 11.15 19.69 12.16
N ASN A 52 10.69 20.40 13.19
CA ASN A 52 11.24 21.71 13.52
C ASN A 52 12.56 21.41 14.25
N LYS A 53 13.67 21.68 13.58
CA LYS A 53 14.97 21.90 14.23
C LYS A 53 15.09 23.39 14.48
#